data_AF-A0A830BST0-F1
#
_entry.id   AF-A0A830BST0-F1
#
_cell.length_a   1.000
_cell.length_b   1.000
_cell.length_c   1.000
_cell.angle_alpha   90.00
_cell.angle_beta   90.00
_cell.angle_gamma   90.00
#
_symmetry.space_group_name_H-M   'P 1'
#
loop_
_entity.id
_entity.type
_entity.pdbx_description
1 polymer ?
#
loop_
_entity_poly.entity_id
_entity_poly.type
_entity_poly.pdbx_seq_one_letter_code
_entity_poly.pdbx_strand_id
1 'polypeptide(L)'
;MRNMAKIWDEIKKMGFVPDTASVLHDLDQELKERILKHHSEKLAIAFALMNTPGNSTIRIMKNLRVCNDCHSAIKFISKLVNREIIVRDAARFHHFNNGLCSCRDYW
;
A
#
# COMPACT_ATOMS: atom_id res chain seq x y z
N MET A 1 17.89 1.10 -5.36
CA MET A 1 16.67 0.24 -5.35
C MET A 1 15.68 0.79 -4.33
N ARG A 2 14.39 0.90 -4.69
CA ARG A 2 13.33 1.32 -3.75
C ARG A 2 12.89 0.11 -2.94
N ASN A 3 13.28 0.03 -1.66
CA ASN A 3 12.78 -0.97 -0.71
C ASN A 3 11.63 -0.40 0.13
N MET A 4 10.92 -1.25 0.87
CA MET A 4 9.76 -0.81 1.66
C MET A 4 10.11 0.26 2.68
N ALA A 5 11.31 0.24 3.27
CA ALA A 5 11.73 1.31 4.18
C ALA A 5 11.76 2.67 3.49
N LYS A 6 12.42 2.76 2.33
CA LYS A 6 12.48 4.01 1.57
C LYS A 6 11.11 4.45 1.06
N ILE A 7 10.28 3.53 0.59
CA ILE A 7 8.92 3.85 0.13
C ILE A 7 8.08 4.42 1.30
N TRP A 8 8.16 3.79 2.47
CA TRP A 8 7.43 4.21 3.67
C TRP A 8 7.77 5.64 4.09
N ASP A 9 9.05 5.99 4.12
CA ASP A 9 9.49 7.32 4.52
C ASP A 9 9.06 8.38 3.49
N GLU A 10 9.12 8.07 2.20
CA GLU A 10 8.71 9.00 1.14
C GLU A 10 7.19 9.24 1.12
N ILE A 11 6.36 8.20 1.29
CA ILE A 11 4.91 8.41 1.36
C ILE A 11 4.52 9.19 2.62
N LYS A 12 5.22 9.00 3.76
CA LYS A 12 5.01 9.81 4.97
C LYS A 12 5.32 11.29 4.72
N LYS A 13 6.42 11.60 4.04
CA LYS A 13 6.74 12.99 3.62
C LYS A 13 5.70 13.60 2.69
N MET A 14 5.02 12.77 1.89
CA MET A 14 3.91 13.21 1.04
C MET A 14 2.58 13.42 1.80
N GLY A 15 2.53 13.09 3.10
CA GLY A 15 1.35 13.26 3.94
C GLY A 15 0.59 11.97 4.28
N PHE A 16 1.16 10.79 3.99
CA PHE A 16 0.59 9.53 4.47
C PHE A 16 0.75 9.41 5.99
N VAL A 17 -0.35 9.15 6.69
CA VAL A 17 -0.38 8.87 8.13
C VAL A 17 -0.77 7.40 8.32
N PRO A 18 0.08 6.56 8.95
CA PRO A 18 -0.27 5.18 9.23
C PRO A 18 -1.51 5.09 10.13
N ASP A 19 -2.44 4.22 9.78
CA ASP A 19 -3.65 3.99 10.59
C ASP A 19 -3.40 2.82 11.57
N THR A 20 -2.84 3.13 12.74
CA THR A 20 -2.52 2.12 13.76
C THR A 20 -3.75 1.42 14.36
N ALA A 21 -4.96 1.97 14.17
CA ALA A 21 -6.21 1.28 14.54
C ALA A 21 -6.48 0.05 13.66
N SER A 22 -5.84 -0.05 12.49
CA SER A 22 -5.84 -1.27 11.67
C SER A 22 -5.10 -2.45 12.32
N VAL A 23 -4.36 -2.25 13.43
CA VAL A 23 -3.74 -3.31 14.25
C VAL A 23 -4.51 -3.45 15.56
N LEU A 24 -5.32 -4.50 15.66
CA LEU A 24 -6.23 -4.74 16.79
C LEU A 24 -5.55 -5.25 18.07
N HIS A 25 -4.29 -5.69 17.98
CA HIS A 25 -3.52 -6.13 19.14
C HIS A 25 -3.19 -4.93 20.03
N ASP A 26 -3.23 -5.14 21.35
CA ASP A 26 -2.81 -4.12 22.32
C ASP A 26 -1.28 -4.10 22.39
N LEU A 27 -0.69 -3.17 21.64
CA LEU A 27 0.75 -3.01 21.44
C LEU A 27 1.07 -1.52 21.46
N ASP A 28 2.32 -1.18 21.73
CA ASP A 28 2.78 0.20 21.58
C ASP A 28 2.65 0.70 20.13
N GLN A 29 2.52 2.01 19.96
CA GLN A 29 2.26 2.62 18.65
C GLN A 29 3.40 2.38 17.65
N GLU A 30 4.65 2.37 18.12
CA GLU A 30 5.82 2.15 17.26
C GLU A 30 5.80 0.74 16.67
N LEU A 31 5.47 -0.27 17.50
CA LEU A 31 5.34 -1.65 17.07
C LEU A 31 4.15 -1.84 16.11
N LYS A 32 3.01 -1.17 16.35
CA LYS A 32 1.88 -1.17 15.41
C LYS A 32 2.28 -0.62 14.05
N GLU A 33 2.96 0.53 14.00
CA GLU A 33 3.47 1.08 12.75
C GLU A 33 4.46 0.14 12.05
N ARG A 34 5.32 -0.54 12.83
CA ARG A 34 6.26 -1.52 12.28
C ARG A 34 5.52 -2.71 11.64
N ILE A 35 4.45 -3.19 12.26
CA ILE A 35 3.60 -4.26 11.70
C ILE A 35 2.95 -3.78 10.40
N LEU A 36 2.32 -2.59 10.41
CA LEU A 36 1.68 -2.01 9.23
C LEU A 36 2.65 -1.88 8.06
N LYS A 37 3.87 -1.39 8.30
CA LYS A 37 4.92 -1.26 7.28
C LYS A 37 5.24 -2.59 6.58
N HIS A 38 5.06 -3.72 7.25
CA HIS A 38 5.36 -5.06 6.76
C HIS A 38 4.13 -5.86 6.35
N HIS A 39 2.97 -5.22 6.19
CA HIS A 39 1.83 -5.87 5.55
C HIS A 39 2.20 -6.38 4.15
N SER A 40 1.67 -7.56 3.82
CA SER A 40 2.09 -8.31 2.64
C SER A 40 1.82 -7.57 1.33
N GLU A 41 0.75 -6.76 1.25
CA GLU A 41 0.45 -5.96 0.05
C GLU A 41 1.55 -4.95 -0.24
N LYS A 42 2.07 -4.30 0.80
CA LYS A 42 3.13 -3.30 0.66
C LYS A 42 4.45 -3.96 0.28
N LEU A 43 4.80 -5.06 0.96
CA LEU A 43 5.99 -5.84 0.63
C LEU A 43 5.94 -6.33 -0.83
N ALA A 44 4.78 -6.83 -1.28
CA ALA A 44 4.58 -7.29 -2.65
C ALA A 44 4.71 -6.16 -3.67
N ILE A 45 4.20 -4.95 -3.37
CA ILE A 45 4.35 -3.78 -4.24
C ILE A 45 5.82 -3.34 -4.30
N ALA A 46 6.55 -3.29 -3.18
CA ALA A 46 7.97 -2.97 -3.21
C ALA A 46 8.77 -4.00 -4.04
N PHE A 47 8.48 -5.28 -3.87
CA PHE A 47 9.09 -6.33 -4.68
C PHE A 47 8.78 -6.15 -6.16
N ALA A 48 7.52 -5.88 -6.53
CA ALA A 48 7.13 -5.63 -7.91
C ALA A 48 7.84 -4.38 -8.49
N LEU A 49 7.98 -3.30 -7.71
CA LEU A 49 8.69 -2.09 -8.13
C LEU A 49 10.18 -2.34 -8.42
N MET A 50 10.81 -3.30 -7.75
CA MET A 50 12.20 -3.67 -8.00
C MET A 50 12.36 -4.55 -9.26
N ASN A 51 11.36 -5.39 -9.54
CA ASN A 51 11.48 -6.49 -10.50
C ASN A 51 10.71 -6.26 -11.81
N THR A 52 10.06 -5.10 -11.98
CA THR A 52 9.28 -4.80 -13.17
C THR A 52 9.65 -3.45 -13.79
N PRO A 53 9.53 -3.29 -15.12
CA PRO A 53 9.84 -2.03 -15.79
C PRO A 53 9.00 -0.85 -15.27
N GLY A 54 9.59 0.35 -15.28
CA GLY A 54 8.98 1.56 -14.71
C GLY A 54 7.59 1.93 -15.25
N ASN A 55 7.26 1.55 -16.49
CA ASN A 55 5.98 1.89 -17.13
C ASN A 55 4.96 0.75 -17.10
N SER A 56 5.26 -0.36 -16.43
CA SER A 56 4.34 -1.50 -16.37
C SER A 56 3.32 -1.36 -15.23
N THR A 57 2.10 -1.85 -15.43
CA THR A 57 1.10 -1.96 -14.36
C THR A 57 1.53 -3.02 -13.34
N ILE A 58 1.44 -2.69 -12.05
CA ILE A 58 1.66 -3.67 -10.97
C ILE A 58 0.33 -4.36 -10.66
N ARG A 59 0.31 -5.69 -10.60
CA ARG A 59 -0.88 -6.48 -10.28
C ARG A 59 -0.60 -7.35 -9.06
N ILE A 60 -1.39 -7.16 -8.00
CA ILE A 60 -1.32 -7.94 -6.76
C ILE A 60 -2.64 -8.68 -6.57
N MET A 61 -2.56 -9.97 -6.26
CA MET A 61 -3.72 -10.79 -5.91
C MET A 61 -3.61 -11.22 -4.45
N LYS A 62 -4.68 -11.07 -3.69
CA LYS A 62 -4.80 -11.54 -2.31
C LYS A 62 -6.17 -12.14 -2.04
N ASN A 63 -6.20 -13.03 -1.04
CA ASN A 63 -7.41 -13.74 -0.61
C ASN A 63 -8.12 -13.08 0.57
N LEU A 64 -7.51 -12.08 1.21
CA LEU A 64 -8.11 -11.28 2.27
C LEU A 64 -8.66 -9.96 1.70
N ARG A 65 -9.37 -9.16 2.49
CA ARG A 65 -9.71 -7.76 2.16
C ARG A 65 -8.53 -6.85 2.51
N VAL A 66 -8.24 -5.80 1.75
CA VAL A 66 -7.01 -4.95 1.90
C VAL A 66 -7.07 -3.91 3.01
N CYS A 67 -6.61 -4.09 4.25
CA CYS A 67 -6.94 -3.14 5.36
C CYS A 67 -6.84 -1.62 5.03
N ASN A 68 -7.57 -0.78 5.78
CA ASN A 68 -7.65 0.67 5.56
C ASN A 68 -6.28 1.34 5.39
N ASP A 69 -5.34 1.00 6.27
CA ASP A 69 -3.96 1.47 6.20
C ASP A 69 -3.26 1.07 4.89
N CYS A 70 -3.36 -0.19 4.45
CA CYS A 70 -2.83 -0.63 3.16
C CYS A 70 -3.50 0.09 2.00
N HIS A 71 -4.83 0.22 2.01
CA HIS A 71 -5.58 0.91 0.97
C HIS A 71 -5.10 2.37 0.82
N SER A 72 -4.95 3.09 1.93
CA SER A 72 -4.42 4.45 1.95
C SER A 72 -2.97 4.50 1.47
N ALA A 73 -2.09 3.63 1.99
CA ALA A 73 -0.69 3.59 1.58
C ALA A 73 -0.53 3.37 0.08
N ILE A 74 -1.31 2.47 -0.52
CA ILE A 74 -1.22 2.14 -1.95
C ILE A 74 -1.60 3.34 -2.83
N LYS A 75 -2.57 4.17 -2.40
CA LYS A 75 -2.85 5.45 -3.06
C LYS A 75 -1.59 6.32 -3.12
N PHE A 76 -0.95 6.58 -1.99
CA PHE A 76 0.28 7.38 -1.95
C PHE A 76 1.40 6.75 -2.77
N ILE A 77 1.56 5.43 -2.71
CA ILE A 77 2.57 4.73 -3.51
C ILE A 77 2.30 4.92 -5.01
N SER A 78 1.05 4.77 -5.48
CA SER A 78 0.70 4.97 -6.89
C SER A 78 1.09 6.36 -7.40
N LYS A 79 0.89 7.40 -6.56
CA LYS A 79 1.29 8.77 -6.85
C LYS A 79 2.81 8.95 -6.83
N LEU A 80 3.49 8.41 -5.82
CA LEU A 80 4.95 8.49 -5.66
C LEU A 80 5.70 7.87 -6.85
N VAL A 81 5.21 6.73 -7.34
CA VAL A 81 5.90 5.97 -8.38
C VAL A 81 5.38 6.27 -9.78
N ASN A 82 4.29 7.02 -9.90
CA ASN A 82 3.60 7.32 -11.16
C ASN A 82 3.27 6.05 -11.98
N ARG A 83 2.70 5.03 -11.31
CA ARG A 83 2.28 3.76 -11.94
C ARG A 83 0.90 3.36 -11.47
N GLU A 84 0.16 2.71 -12.35
CA GLU A 84 -1.06 2.00 -11.97
C GLU A 84 -0.71 0.77 -11.13
N ILE A 85 -1.41 0.64 -10.00
CA ILE A 85 -1.36 -0.55 -9.15
C ILE A 85 -2.78 -1.12 -9.09
N ILE A 86 -2.94 -2.37 -9.49
CA ILE A 86 -4.21 -3.09 -9.43
C ILE A 86 -4.10 -4.12 -8.31
N VAL A 87 -5.00 -4.05 -7.33
CA VAL A 87 -5.10 -5.03 -6.25
C VAL A 87 -6.43 -5.73 -6.33
N ARG A 88 -6.41 -7.04 -6.58
CA ARG A 88 -7.57 -7.90 -6.39
C ARG A 88 -7.56 -8.40 -4.95
N ASP A 89 -8.60 -8.08 -4.21
CA ASP A 89 -8.82 -8.60 -2.86
C ASP A 89 -10.02 -9.54 -2.82
N ALA A 90 -10.41 -10.02 -1.63
CA ALA A 90 -11.53 -10.96 -1.49
C ALA A 90 -12.88 -10.41 -2.00
N ALA A 91 -13.05 -9.08 -2.01
CA ALA A 91 -14.32 -8.43 -2.29
C ALA A 91 -14.38 -7.88 -3.72
N ARG A 92 -13.28 -7.30 -4.24
CA ARG A 92 -13.27 -6.57 -5.51
C ARG A 92 -11.87 -6.30 -6.06
N PHE A 93 -11.83 -5.62 -7.20
CA PHE A 93 -10.64 -4.99 -7.75
C PHE A 93 -10.55 -3.54 -7.32
N HIS A 94 -9.36 -3.14 -6.88
CA HIS A 94 -8.99 -1.76 -6.58
C HIS A 94 -7.97 -1.31 -7.63
N HIS A 95 -8.30 -0.25 -8.37
CA HIS A 95 -7.38 0.38 -9.32
C HIS A 95 -6.85 1.66 -8.70
N PHE A 96 -5.57 1.66 -8.36
CA PHE A 96 -4.89 2.79 -7.78
C PHE A 96 -4.11 3.54 -8.86
N ASN A 97 -4.44 4.82 -9.06
CA ASN A 97 -3.76 5.69 -10.00
C ASN A 97 -3.73 7.12 -9.46
N ASN A 98 -2.56 7.75 -9.51
CA ASN A 98 -2.34 9.14 -9.09
C ASN A 98 -2.94 9.49 -7.71
N GLY A 99 -2.81 8.59 -6.73
CA GLY A 99 -3.32 8.86 -5.37
C GLY A 99 -4.80 8.57 -5.16
N LEU A 100 -5.50 8.07 -6.17
CA LEU A 100 -6.93 7.73 -6.10
C LEU A 100 -7.13 6.23 -6.27
N CYS A 101 -8.22 5.72 -5.71
CA CYS A 101 -8.67 4.36 -5.92
C CYS A 101 -10.04 4.36 -6.60
N SER A 102 -10.27 3.44 -7.53
CA SER A 102 -11.56 3.26 -8.21
C SER A 102 -12.73 2.99 -7.26
N CYS A 103 -12.48 2.46 -6.05
CA CYS A 103 -13.53 2.18 -5.07
C CYS A 103 -14.08 3.44 -4.36
N ARG A 104 -13.47 4.62 -4.57
CA ARG A 104 -13.86 5.90 -3.93
C ARG A 104 -13.99 5.82 -2.41
N ASP A 105 -13.08 5.08 -1.78
CA ASP A 105 -13.03 4.87 -0.32
C ASP A 105 -14.20 4.05 0.26
N TYR A 106 -15.01 3.42 -0.59
CA TYR A 106 -15.94 2.36 -0.19
C TYR A 106 -15.20 1.03 -0.09
N TRP A 107 -14.17 1.03 0.75
CA TRP A 107 -13.33 -0.11 1.09
C TRP A 107 -14.15 -1.34 1.42
#